data_AF-A0A1M6LUW0-F1
#
_entry.id   AF-A0A1M6LUW0-F1
#
_cell.length_a   1.000
_cell.length_b   1.000
_cell.length_c   1.000
_cell.angle_alpha   90.00
_cell.angle_beta   90.00
_cell.angle_gamma   90.00
#
_symmetry.space_group_name_H-M   'P 1'
#
loop_
_entity.id
_entity.type
_entity.pdbx_description
1 polymer ?
#
loop_
_entity_poly.entity_id
_entity_poly.type
_entity_poly.pdbx_seq_one_letter_code
_entity_poly.pdbx_strand_id
1 'polypeptide(L)'
;MDGFSYTNIFETKGIEYITIIFFFLILIPFWLFINRKVKQPAFIEKAKGFITASSLRIPQGVFFSKYHTWAHLEKNGEARVGLDDLLIHITGDVKITQVKQPGEKIKKGELLARIGYNGNTLKILSPVSGIVQETNAALSENPGVIKDDPYNLGWIYSLQPTNWKEDTNSCYLAEDASNWAVRELERFKDFLAVSTAKLTPEPMGVMLQDGGEIVEKPLEKFPKEIWDDFQKNFLS
;
A
#
# COMPACT_ATOMS: atom_id res chain seq x y z
N MET A 1 42.26 59.33 24.30
CA MET A 1 40.80 59.57 24.21
C MET A 1 40.27 58.46 23.32
N ASP A 2 39.86 57.36 23.95
CA ASP A 2 39.39 56.18 23.23
C ASP A 2 37.97 56.45 22.73
N GLY A 3 37.81 56.38 21.40
CA GLY A 3 36.53 56.55 20.73
C GLY A 3 35.67 55.30 20.90
N PHE A 4 34.58 55.41 21.64
CA PHE A 4 33.55 54.37 21.67
C PHE A 4 32.94 54.22 20.28
N SER A 5 33.18 53.06 19.64
CA SER A 5 32.52 52.67 18.39
C SER A 5 31.13 52.13 18.71
N TYR A 6 30.09 52.93 18.46
CA TYR A 6 28.70 52.49 18.56
C TYR A 6 28.37 51.60 17.36
N THR A 7 28.44 50.27 17.53
CA THR A 7 27.79 49.35 16.59
C THR A 7 26.30 49.30 16.91
N ASN A 8 25.48 49.69 15.93
CA ASN A 8 24.04 49.79 16.08
C ASN A 8 23.44 48.38 16.10
N ILE A 9 23.12 47.85 17.29
CA ILE A 9 22.64 46.47 17.52
C ILE A 9 21.34 46.17 16.73
N PHE A 10 20.59 47.20 16.34
CA PHE A 10 19.38 47.08 15.52
C PHE A 10 19.67 46.78 14.04
N GLU A 11 20.82 47.20 13.50
CA GLU A 11 21.21 46.89 12.12
C GLU A 11 21.56 45.40 11.97
N THR A 12 22.21 44.80 12.97
CA THR A 12 22.58 43.37 12.94
C THR A 12 21.35 42.47 13.00
N LYS A 13 20.38 42.79 13.86
CA LYS A 13 19.11 42.04 13.96
C LYS A 13 18.23 42.23 12.72
N GLY A 14 18.23 43.41 12.12
CA GLY A 14 17.51 43.68 10.87
C GLY A 14 17.95 42.77 9.73
N ILE A 15 19.26 42.56 9.60
CA ILE A 15 19.83 41.65 8.58
C ILE A 15 19.41 40.19 8.85
N GLU A 16 19.43 39.74 10.10
CA GLU A 16 19.00 38.38 10.46
C GLU A 16 17.53 38.12 10.06
N TYR A 17 16.61 39.05 10.37
CA TYR A 17 15.21 38.88 9.96
C TYR A 17 15.03 38.84 8.43
N ILE A 18 15.78 39.67 7.70
CA ILE A 18 15.76 39.66 6.23
C ILE A 18 16.27 38.32 5.68
N THR A 19 17.34 37.76 6.26
CA THR A 19 17.87 36.46 5.83
C THR A 19 16.89 35.32 6.10
N ILE A 20 16.18 35.33 7.24
CA ILE A 20 15.17 34.32 7.59
C ILE A 20 13.97 34.41 6.64
N ILE A 21 13.46 35.62 6.37
CA ILE A 21 12.33 35.83 5.45
C ILE A 21 12.70 35.36 4.04
N PHE A 22 13.90 35.69 3.57
CA PHE A 22 14.40 35.24 2.27
C PHE A 22 14.55 33.72 2.20
N PHE A 23 15.04 33.08 3.28
CA PHE A 23 15.15 31.63 3.38
C PHE A 23 13.77 30.95 3.26
N PHE A 24 12.76 31.43 3.97
CA PHE A 24 11.39 30.87 3.86
C PHE A 24 10.74 31.15 2.51
N LEU A 25 10.98 32.31 1.90
CA LEU A 25 10.48 32.64 0.55
C LEU A 25 11.03 31.71 -0.54
N ILE A 26 12.22 31.13 -0.34
CA ILE A 26 12.78 30.10 -1.23
C ILE A 26 12.28 28.70 -0.84
N LEU A 27 12.17 28.42 0.46
CA LEU A 27 11.85 27.09 0.95
C LEU A 27 10.39 26.70 0.69
N ILE A 28 9.44 27.64 0.75
CA ILE A 28 8.03 27.39 0.45
C ILE A 28 7.80 26.95 -1.02
N PRO A 29 8.25 27.69 -2.05
CA PRO A 29 8.10 27.26 -3.43
C PRO A 29 8.94 26.01 -3.75
N PHE A 30 10.11 25.84 -3.12
CA PHE A 30 10.91 24.62 -3.22
C PHE A 30 10.16 23.40 -2.65
N TRP A 31 9.51 23.55 -1.50
CA TRP A 31 8.69 22.50 -0.88
C TRP A 31 7.46 22.19 -1.74
N LEU A 32 6.77 23.21 -2.28
CA LEU A 32 5.67 23.03 -3.24
C LEU A 32 6.14 22.35 -4.54
N PHE A 33 7.38 22.56 -4.95
CA PHE A 33 7.97 21.94 -6.13
C PHE A 33 8.34 20.47 -5.90
N ILE A 34 8.86 20.10 -4.72
CA ILE A 34 9.13 18.71 -4.36
C ILE A 34 7.83 17.92 -4.14
N ASN A 35 6.82 18.55 -3.52
CA ASN A 35 5.50 17.94 -3.33
C ASN A 35 4.59 18.03 -4.57
N ARG A 36 5.08 18.59 -5.69
CA ARG A 36 4.33 18.56 -6.94
C ARG A 36 4.31 17.10 -7.42
N LYS A 37 3.13 16.47 -7.37
CA LYS A 37 2.89 15.15 -7.97
C LYS A 37 3.47 15.15 -9.39
N VAL A 38 4.53 14.38 -9.62
CA VAL A 38 5.15 14.23 -10.94
C VAL A 38 4.06 13.72 -11.88
N LYS A 39 3.79 14.45 -12.97
CA LYS A 39 2.91 13.96 -14.03
C LYS A 39 3.57 12.73 -14.65
N GLN A 40 3.01 11.57 -14.36
CA GLN A 40 3.42 10.27 -14.88
C GLN A 40 3.53 10.35 -16.43
N PRO A 41 4.62 9.88 -17.06
CA PRO A 41 4.77 9.92 -18.51
C PRO A 41 3.68 9.09 -19.22
N ALA A 42 3.25 9.51 -20.41
CA ALA A 42 2.14 8.92 -21.18
C ALA A 42 2.26 7.42 -21.49
N PHE A 43 3.45 6.82 -21.39
CA PHE A 43 3.63 5.36 -21.46
C PHE A 43 2.91 4.63 -20.32
N ILE A 44 2.90 5.22 -19.11
CA ILE A 44 2.16 4.71 -17.95
C ILE A 44 0.65 4.81 -18.20
N GLU A 45 0.19 5.74 -19.04
CA GLU A 45 -1.22 5.89 -19.36
C GLU A 45 -1.79 4.75 -20.21
N LYS A 46 -0.95 4.11 -21.05
CA LYS A 46 -1.32 2.86 -21.74
C LYS A 46 -1.33 1.66 -20.80
N ALA A 47 -0.44 1.64 -19.80
CA ALA A 47 -0.39 0.61 -18.76
C ALA A 47 -1.47 0.77 -17.67
N LYS A 48 -2.19 1.90 -17.60
CA LYS A 48 -3.27 2.13 -16.61
C LYS A 48 -4.42 1.11 -16.66
N GLY A 49 -4.48 0.31 -17.72
CA GLY A 49 -5.47 -0.73 -17.88
C GLY A 49 -5.02 -2.10 -17.40
N PHE A 50 -3.73 -2.35 -17.20
CA PHE A 50 -3.19 -3.71 -17.05
C PHE A 50 -2.27 -3.87 -15.84
N ILE A 51 -2.37 -5.02 -15.19
CA ILE A 51 -1.51 -5.46 -14.10
C ILE A 51 -0.27 -6.12 -14.71
N THR A 52 0.90 -5.51 -14.52
CA THR A 52 2.19 -6.03 -14.97
C THR A 52 3.18 -6.08 -13.81
N ALA A 53 4.19 -6.95 -13.89
CA ALA A 53 5.25 -6.98 -12.88
C ALA A 53 5.93 -5.62 -12.69
N SER A 54 6.10 -4.87 -13.77
CA SER A 54 6.69 -3.53 -13.77
C SER A 54 5.80 -2.44 -13.17
N SER A 55 4.48 -2.65 -13.11
CA SER A 55 3.54 -1.67 -12.54
C SER A 55 3.36 -1.83 -11.03
N LEU A 56 3.74 -2.97 -10.45
CA LEU A 56 3.61 -3.22 -9.02
C LEU A 56 4.63 -2.41 -8.22
N ARG A 57 4.15 -1.67 -7.23
CA ARG A 57 4.99 -0.94 -6.28
C ARG A 57 5.48 -1.90 -5.19
N ILE A 58 6.79 -2.05 -5.09
CA ILE A 58 7.45 -2.93 -4.11
C ILE A 58 8.58 -2.13 -3.43
N PRO A 59 8.27 -1.35 -2.39
CA PRO A 59 9.27 -0.59 -1.66
C PRO A 59 10.27 -1.49 -0.93
N GLN A 60 11.49 -0.96 -0.76
CA GLN A 60 12.50 -1.56 0.09
C GLN A 60 12.15 -1.36 1.57
N GLY A 61 12.61 -2.26 2.44
CA GLY A 61 12.41 -2.17 3.88
C GLY A 61 11.03 -2.63 4.38
N VAL A 62 10.16 -3.11 3.50
CA VAL A 62 8.83 -3.62 3.82
C VAL A 62 8.81 -5.15 3.71
N PHE A 63 8.24 -5.81 4.72
CA PHE A 63 8.08 -7.27 4.76
C PHE A 63 6.74 -7.66 4.15
N PHE A 64 6.77 -8.42 3.07
CA PHE A 64 5.57 -8.92 2.39
C PHE A 64 5.23 -10.33 2.88
N SER A 65 3.96 -10.58 3.14
CA SER A 65 3.44 -11.87 3.53
C SER A 65 2.70 -12.53 2.38
N LYS A 66 2.69 -13.88 2.38
CA LYS A 66 1.84 -14.68 1.49
C LYS A 66 0.33 -14.37 1.61
N TYR A 67 -0.08 -13.68 2.67
CA TYR A 67 -1.47 -13.25 2.90
C TYR A 67 -1.86 -11.98 2.13
N HIS A 68 -1.00 -11.52 1.22
CA HIS A 68 -1.13 -10.24 0.53
C HIS A 68 -1.21 -9.03 1.45
N THR A 69 -0.50 -9.13 2.57
CA THR A 69 -0.34 -8.06 3.54
C THR A 69 1.12 -7.76 3.73
N TRP A 70 1.41 -6.53 4.12
CA TRP A 70 2.76 -6.08 4.40
C TRP A 70 2.91 -5.61 5.84
N ALA A 71 4.15 -5.62 6.34
CA ALA A 71 4.54 -5.04 7.61
C ALA A 71 5.80 -4.17 7.47
N HIS A 72 5.80 -2.98 8.09
CA HIS A 72 6.94 -2.08 8.15
C HIS A 72 7.22 -1.70 9.61
N LEU A 73 8.44 -1.92 10.09
CA LEU A 73 8.85 -1.56 11.45
C LEU A 73 9.29 -0.10 11.50
N GLU A 74 8.56 0.70 12.25
CA GLU A 74 8.86 2.11 12.48
C GLU A 74 9.96 2.28 13.54
N LYS A 75 10.59 3.46 13.54
CA LYS A 75 11.69 3.78 14.47
C LYS A 75 11.28 3.75 15.95
N ASN A 76 10.00 3.97 16.24
CA ASN A 76 9.45 3.91 17.60
C ASN A 76 9.20 2.46 18.08
N GLY A 77 9.46 1.45 17.25
CA GLY A 77 9.26 0.04 17.58
C GLY A 77 7.85 -0.49 17.31
N GLU A 78 6.94 0.35 16.81
CA GLU A 78 5.65 -0.10 16.28
C GLU A 78 5.80 -0.61 14.85
N ALA A 79 4.92 -1.50 14.42
CA ALA A 79 4.83 -1.97 13.06
C ALA A 79 3.53 -1.53 12.40
N ARG A 80 3.63 -0.85 11.27
CA ARG A 80 2.48 -0.60 10.39
C ARG A 80 2.22 -1.82 9.54
N VAL A 81 0.94 -2.15 9.35
CA VAL A 81 0.51 -3.26 8.48
C VAL A 81 -0.57 -2.81 7.51
N GLY A 82 -0.58 -3.34 6.29
CA GLY A 82 -1.55 -2.98 5.24
C GLY A 82 -1.70 -4.03 4.15
N LEU A 83 -2.41 -3.70 3.07
CA LEU A 83 -2.55 -4.55 1.87
C LEU A 83 -1.43 -4.24 0.88
N ASP A 84 -0.92 -5.26 0.19
CA ASP A 84 0.02 -5.04 -0.90
C ASP A 84 -0.66 -4.47 -2.16
N ASP A 85 0.17 -3.93 -3.05
CA ASP A 85 -0.29 -3.28 -4.27
C ASP A 85 -0.99 -4.27 -5.23
N LEU A 86 -0.52 -5.51 -5.30
CA LEU A 86 -1.08 -6.52 -6.20
C LEU A 86 -2.53 -6.83 -5.85
N LEU A 87 -2.82 -7.08 -4.57
CA LEU A 87 -4.17 -7.35 -4.10
C LEU A 87 -5.10 -6.17 -4.37
N ILE A 88 -4.63 -4.93 -4.15
CA ILE A 88 -5.41 -3.72 -4.43
C ILE A 88 -5.75 -3.62 -5.93
N HIS A 89 -4.78 -3.88 -6.81
CA HIS A 89 -5.03 -3.91 -8.26
C HIS A 89 -5.98 -5.04 -8.68
N ILE A 90 -5.94 -6.20 -8.02
CA ILE A 90 -6.83 -7.33 -8.29
C ILE A 90 -8.28 -7.03 -7.84
N THR A 91 -8.44 -6.46 -6.64
CA THR A 91 -9.75 -6.30 -6.02
C THR A 91 -10.47 -5.02 -6.43
N GLY A 92 -9.73 -3.98 -6.81
CA GLY A 92 -10.28 -2.68 -7.18
C GLY A 92 -10.77 -1.85 -6.00
N ASP A 93 -11.87 -1.13 -6.20
CA ASP A 93 -12.39 -0.11 -5.26
C ASP A 93 -13.15 -0.76 -4.10
N VAL A 94 -12.43 -1.56 -3.30
CA VAL A 94 -12.98 -2.26 -2.15
C VAL A 94 -13.13 -1.35 -0.93
N LYS A 95 -14.21 -1.58 -0.17
CA LYS A 95 -14.36 -1.04 1.18
C LYS A 95 -13.57 -1.89 2.16
N ILE A 96 -12.74 -1.26 2.98
CA ILE A 96 -12.01 -1.92 4.06
C ILE A 96 -12.83 -1.81 5.35
N THR A 97 -12.99 -2.92 6.05
CA THR A 97 -13.61 -2.99 7.37
C THR A 97 -12.57 -3.48 8.36
N GLN A 98 -12.11 -2.56 9.21
CA GLN A 98 -11.29 -2.86 10.38
C GLN A 98 -12.15 -3.59 11.42
N VAL A 99 -11.66 -4.72 11.91
CA VAL A 99 -12.40 -5.61 12.84
C VAL A 99 -11.79 -5.67 14.24
N LYS A 100 -10.68 -4.96 14.46
CA LYS A 100 -9.96 -4.88 15.73
C LYS A 100 -9.96 -3.45 16.24
N GLN A 101 -9.98 -3.32 17.57
CA GLN A 101 -9.85 -2.04 18.26
C GLN A 101 -8.46 -1.90 18.91
N PRO A 102 -8.00 -0.67 19.17
CA PRO A 102 -6.81 -0.44 19.98
C PRO A 102 -6.84 -1.19 21.32
N GLY A 103 -5.70 -1.76 21.70
CA GLY A 103 -5.53 -2.62 22.88
C GLY A 103 -5.80 -4.12 22.64
N GLU A 104 -6.46 -4.49 21.53
CA GLU A 104 -6.67 -5.90 21.21
C GLU A 104 -5.40 -6.61 20.73
N LYS A 105 -5.31 -7.91 21.03
CA LYS A 105 -4.27 -8.79 20.48
C LYS A 105 -4.69 -9.33 19.12
N ILE A 106 -3.71 -9.48 18.25
CA ILE A 106 -3.81 -10.17 16.97
C ILE A 106 -2.57 -11.04 16.77
N LYS A 107 -2.74 -12.27 16.31
CA LYS A 107 -1.62 -13.15 15.93
C LYS A 107 -1.41 -13.15 14.43
N LYS A 108 -0.21 -13.48 13.99
CA LYS A 108 0.08 -13.79 12.59
C LYS A 108 -0.90 -14.85 12.07
N GLY A 109 -1.46 -14.61 10.88
CA GLY A 109 -2.47 -15.49 10.27
C GLY A 109 -3.89 -15.34 10.84
N GLU A 110 -4.12 -14.50 11.85
CA GLU A 110 -5.48 -14.15 12.31
C GLU A 110 -6.10 -13.05 11.46
N LEU A 111 -7.44 -12.93 11.53
CA LEU A 111 -8.19 -11.93 10.78
C LEU A 111 -7.78 -10.51 11.17
N LEU A 112 -7.17 -9.81 10.21
CA LEU A 112 -6.75 -8.40 10.31
C LEU A 112 -7.91 -7.47 9.94
N ALA A 113 -8.46 -7.67 8.75
CA ALA A 113 -9.51 -6.83 8.19
C ALA A 113 -10.37 -7.64 7.22
N ARG A 114 -11.50 -7.06 6.81
CA ARG A 114 -12.27 -7.55 5.67
C ARG A 114 -12.24 -6.50 4.56
N ILE A 115 -12.14 -6.94 3.32
CA ILE A 115 -12.35 -6.08 2.16
C ILE A 115 -13.60 -6.55 1.43
N GLY A 116 -14.43 -5.62 0.95
CA GLY A 116 -15.67 -5.96 0.29
C GLY A 116 -16.07 -5.04 -0.86
N TYR A 117 -16.76 -5.62 -1.83
CA TYR A 117 -17.26 -4.94 -3.03
C TYR A 117 -18.59 -5.57 -3.45
N ASN A 118 -19.63 -4.74 -3.66
CA ASN A 118 -20.98 -5.18 -4.07
C ASN A 118 -21.54 -6.42 -3.34
N GLY A 119 -21.32 -6.50 -2.03
CA GLY A 119 -21.80 -7.61 -1.19
C GLY A 119 -20.86 -8.83 -1.12
N ASN A 120 -19.83 -8.89 -1.97
CA ASN A 120 -18.74 -9.86 -1.85
C ASN A 120 -17.75 -9.42 -0.77
N THR A 121 -17.07 -10.36 -0.12
CA THR A 121 -16.14 -10.05 0.98
C THR A 121 -14.98 -11.05 1.02
N LEU A 122 -13.76 -10.54 1.20
CA LEU A 122 -12.55 -11.31 1.47
C LEU A 122 -12.06 -11.02 2.89
N LYS A 123 -11.52 -12.04 3.53
CA LYS A 123 -10.83 -12.01 4.81
C LYS A 123 -9.35 -11.81 4.56
N ILE A 124 -8.78 -10.80 5.20
CA ILE A 124 -7.37 -10.47 5.13
C ILE A 124 -6.71 -10.85 6.45
N LEU A 125 -5.56 -11.52 6.35
CA LEU A 125 -4.86 -12.07 7.51
C LEU A 125 -3.64 -11.24 7.90
N SER A 126 -3.36 -11.20 9.20
CA SER A 126 -2.24 -10.42 9.76
C SER A 126 -0.89 -11.01 9.35
N PRO A 127 0.06 -10.18 8.89
CA PRO A 127 1.41 -10.65 8.57
C PRO A 127 2.23 -10.94 9.82
N VAL A 128 1.92 -10.29 10.95
CA VAL A 128 2.66 -10.38 12.22
C VAL A 128 1.72 -10.40 13.43
N SER A 129 2.24 -10.85 14.56
CA SER A 129 1.56 -10.84 15.85
C SER A 129 1.86 -9.55 16.62
N GLY A 130 0.87 -9.00 17.29
CA GLY A 130 1.03 -7.78 18.07
C GLY A 130 -0.21 -7.36 18.86
N ILE A 131 -0.08 -6.20 19.51
CA ILE A 131 -1.19 -5.48 20.16
C ILE A 131 -1.51 -4.25 19.30
N VAL A 132 -2.76 -4.10 18.87
CA VAL A 132 -3.20 -2.94 18.09
C VAL A 132 -2.98 -1.67 18.91
N GLN A 133 -2.19 -0.74 18.40
CA GLN A 133 -1.99 0.59 18.98
C GLN A 133 -2.96 1.60 18.36
N GLU A 134 -3.09 1.55 17.03
CA GLU A 134 -3.86 2.53 16.28
C GLU A 134 -4.57 1.88 15.09
N THR A 135 -5.73 2.43 14.75
CA THR A 135 -6.53 2.10 13.58
C THR A 135 -6.50 3.29 12.63
N ASN A 136 -6.18 3.09 11.35
CA ASN A 136 -6.11 4.20 10.41
C ASN A 136 -7.50 4.76 10.08
N ALA A 137 -7.84 5.91 10.68
CA ALA A 137 -9.12 6.59 10.44
C ALA A 137 -9.27 7.13 9.01
N ALA A 138 -8.15 7.43 8.32
CA ALA A 138 -8.17 7.97 6.96
C ALA A 138 -8.85 7.02 5.95
N LEU A 139 -8.81 5.71 6.21
CA LEU A 139 -9.46 4.71 5.35
C LEU A 139 -11.00 4.79 5.41
N SER A 140 -11.57 5.30 6.51
CA SER A 140 -13.02 5.51 6.61
C SER A 140 -13.46 6.79 5.91
N GLU A 141 -12.61 7.82 5.92
CA GLU A 141 -12.89 9.12 5.29
C GLU A 141 -12.61 9.10 3.78
N ASN A 142 -11.52 8.46 3.38
CA ASN A 142 -11.11 8.32 1.99
C ASN A 142 -10.52 6.91 1.74
N PRO A 143 -11.36 5.92 1.39
CA PRO A 143 -10.90 4.57 1.07
C PRO A 143 -9.87 4.52 -0.06
N GLY A 144 -9.88 5.51 -0.98
CA GLY A 144 -8.97 5.57 -2.13
C GLY A 144 -7.50 5.76 -1.74
N VAL A 145 -7.21 6.20 -0.50
CA VAL A 145 -5.85 6.34 0.02
C VAL A 145 -5.07 5.04 -0.06
N ILE A 146 -5.73 3.88 0.13
CA ILE A 146 -5.03 2.60 0.04
C ILE A 146 -4.49 2.34 -1.36
N LYS A 147 -5.20 2.78 -2.41
CA LYS A 147 -4.74 2.66 -3.80
C LYS A 147 -3.70 3.73 -4.11
N ASP A 148 -3.90 4.96 -3.66
CA ASP A 148 -2.98 6.05 -4.00
C ASP A 148 -1.61 5.88 -3.35
N ASP A 149 -1.56 5.43 -2.09
CA ASP A 149 -0.33 5.31 -1.30
C ASP A 149 -0.37 4.11 -0.32
N PRO A 150 -0.32 2.87 -0.85
CA PRO A 150 -0.54 1.65 -0.07
C PRO A 150 0.44 1.44 1.08
N TYR A 151 1.65 1.99 0.97
CA TYR A 151 2.75 1.71 1.91
C TYR A 151 3.05 2.84 2.89
N ASN A 152 2.51 4.05 2.69
CA ASN A 152 2.69 5.14 3.65
C ASN A 152 1.38 5.58 4.30
N LEU A 153 0.40 6.04 3.51
CA LEU A 153 -0.89 6.53 4.04
C LEU A 153 -1.95 5.42 4.11
N GLY A 154 -1.80 4.36 3.30
CA GLY A 154 -2.74 3.25 3.14
C GLY A 154 -2.60 2.10 4.14
N TRP A 155 -1.90 2.31 5.26
CA TRP A 155 -1.80 1.31 6.33
C TRP A 155 -3.16 1.07 7.01
N ILE A 156 -3.39 -0.12 7.56
CA ILE A 156 -4.65 -0.49 8.21
C ILE A 156 -4.54 -0.33 9.74
N TYR A 157 -3.48 -0.89 10.35
CA TYR A 157 -3.20 -0.75 11.78
C TYR A 157 -1.74 -0.44 12.06
N SER A 158 -1.49 0.25 13.18
CA SER A 158 -0.21 0.25 13.87
C SER A 158 -0.28 -0.78 14.98
N LEU A 159 0.71 -1.67 15.06
CA LEU A 159 0.80 -2.76 16.02
C LEU A 159 2.05 -2.60 16.87
N GLN A 160 1.97 -2.89 18.16
CA GLN A 160 3.15 -3.19 18.97
C GLN A 160 3.49 -4.67 18.74
N PRO A 161 4.59 -5.00 18.03
CA PRO A 161 4.89 -6.39 17.71
C PRO A 161 5.23 -7.18 18.97
N THR A 162 4.73 -8.41 19.05
CA THR A 162 5.07 -9.33 20.16
C THR A 162 6.13 -10.35 19.78
N ASN A 163 6.28 -10.64 18.49
CA ASN A 163 7.23 -11.65 18.00
C ASN A 163 7.78 -11.32 16.60
N TRP A 164 8.26 -10.09 16.42
CA TRP A 164 8.66 -9.55 15.12
C TRP A 164 9.59 -10.49 14.34
N LYS A 165 10.70 -10.90 14.95
CA LYS A 165 11.73 -11.72 14.28
C LYS A 165 11.16 -13.04 13.76
N GLU A 166 10.44 -13.79 14.60
CA GLU A 166 9.86 -15.07 14.20
C GLU A 166 8.79 -14.90 13.13
N ASP A 167 7.90 -13.91 13.31
CA ASP A 167 6.82 -13.65 12.38
C ASP A 167 7.33 -13.21 11.00
N THR A 168 8.41 -12.44 10.93
CA THR A 168 8.98 -11.98 9.65
C THR A 168 9.87 -12.99 8.95
N ASN A 169 10.25 -14.12 9.58
CA ASN A 169 11.15 -15.11 8.97
C ASN A 169 10.59 -15.72 7.67
N SER A 170 9.26 -15.79 7.54
CA SER A 170 8.59 -16.31 6.33
C SER A 170 8.09 -15.21 5.39
N CYS A 171 8.46 -13.95 5.65
CA CYS A 171 8.10 -12.83 4.80
C CYS A 171 9.16 -12.62 3.71
N TYR A 172 8.77 -11.97 2.63
CA TYR A 172 9.63 -11.59 1.53
C TYR A 172 10.08 -10.14 1.71
N LEU A 173 11.35 -9.86 1.47
CA LEU A 173 11.95 -8.52 1.59
C LEU A 173 12.88 -8.26 0.40
N ALA A 174 13.00 -6.99 0.01
CA ALA A 174 13.91 -6.56 -1.05
C ALA A 174 13.73 -7.37 -2.35
N GLU A 175 14.79 -7.98 -2.87
CA GLU A 175 14.74 -8.76 -4.12
C GLU A 175 13.78 -9.96 -4.03
N ASP A 176 13.67 -10.60 -2.87
CA ASP A 176 12.75 -11.72 -2.67
C ASP A 176 11.29 -11.28 -2.79
N ALA A 177 10.98 -10.05 -2.37
CA ALA A 177 9.63 -9.48 -2.52
C ALA A 177 9.30 -9.23 -3.99
N SER A 178 10.24 -8.71 -4.77
CA SER A 178 10.07 -8.54 -6.22
C SER A 178 9.85 -9.88 -6.92
N ASN A 179 10.69 -10.87 -6.61
CA ASN A 179 10.58 -12.21 -7.19
C ASN A 179 9.27 -12.90 -6.78
N TRP A 180 8.84 -12.72 -5.53
CA TRP A 180 7.56 -13.22 -5.06
C TRP A 180 6.40 -12.58 -5.81
N ALA A 181 6.35 -11.25 -5.94
CA ALA A 181 5.27 -10.55 -6.63
C ALA A 181 5.13 -10.97 -8.10
N VAL A 182 6.25 -11.21 -8.80
CA VAL A 182 6.23 -11.73 -10.18
C VAL A 182 5.58 -13.11 -10.23
N ARG A 183 6.01 -14.04 -9.36
CA ARG A 183 5.41 -15.39 -9.28
C ARG A 183 3.94 -15.32 -8.90
N GLU A 184 3.58 -14.37 -8.05
CA GLU A 184 2.22 -14.22 -7.57
C GLU A 184 1.28 -13.68 -8.65
N LEU A 185 1.78 -12.81 -9.53
CA LEU A 185 1.06 -12.38 -10.72
C LEU A 185 0.80 -13.55 -11.68
N GLU A 186 1.78 -14.43 -11.90
CA GLU A 186 1.60 -15.65 -12.71
C GLU A 186 0.60 -16.61 -12.06
N ARG A 187 0.70 -16.83 -10.74
CA ARG A 187 -0.27 -17.63 -9.98
C ARG A 187 -1.69 -17.08 -10.11
N PHE A 188 -1.84 -15.77 -10.19
CA PHE A 188 -3.13 -15.14 -10.39
C PHE A 188 -3.67 -15.36 -11.81
N LYS A 189 -2.82 -15.34 -12.85
CA LYS A 189 -3.21 -15.72 -14.22
C LYS A 189 -3.73 -17.17 -14.26
N ASP A 190 -3.01 -18.08 -13.63
CA ASP A 190 -3.43 -19.49 -13.54
C ASP A 190 -4.76 -19.64 -12.81
N PHE A 191 -4.93 -18.93 -11.69
CA PHE A 191 -6.20 -18.88 -10.95
C PHE A 191 -7.35 -18.41 -11.85
N LEU A 192 -7.15 -17.33 -12.62
CA LEU A 192 -8.16 -16.80 -13.52
C LEU A 192 -8.52 -17.78 -14.63
N ALA A 193 -7.53 -18.42 -15.25
CA ALA A 193 -7.73 -19.43 -16.28
C ALA A 193 -8.59 -20.60 -15.75
N VAL A 194 -8.30 -21.10 -14.55
CA VAL A 194 -9.05 -22.20 -13.92
C VAL A 194 -10.45 -21.76 -13.50
N SER A 195 -10.59 -20.57 -12.91
CA SER A 195 -11.84 -20.10 -12.33
C SER A 195 -12.86 -19.69 -13.40
N THR A 196 -12.40 -19.07 -14.49
CA THR A 196 -13.27 -18.68 -15.62
C THR A 196 -13.78 -19.90 -16.39
N ALA A 197 -12.96 -20.94 -16.56
CA ALA A 197 -13.37 -22.20 -17.19
C ALA A 197 -14.51 -22.91 -16.44
N LYS A 198 -14.71 -22.65 -15.13
CA LYS A 198 -15.82 -23.19 -14.34
C LYS A 198 -17.16 -22.49 -14.61
N LEU A 199 -17.15 -21.22 -15.05
CA LEU A 199 -18.36 -20.41 -15.20
C LEU A 199 -19.02 -20.53 -16.59
N THR A 200 -18.27 -20.91 -17.61
CA THR A 200 -18.81 -21.04 -18.98
C THR A 200 -18.08 -22.17 -19.71
N PRO A 201 -18.79 -23.11 -20.38
CA PRO A 201 -18.16 -24.15 -21.20
C PRO A 201 -17.47 -23.59 -22.46
N GLU A 202 -17.88 -22.40 -22.89
CA GLU A 202 -17.25 -21.67 -23.98
C GLU A 202 -16.22 -20.68 -23.44
N PRO A 203 -15.04 -20.55 -24.07
CA PRO A 203 -14.04 -19.60 -23.61
C PRO A 203 -14.62 -18.20 -23.67
N MET A 204 -14.87 -17.58 -22.51
CA MET A 204 -15.09 -16.14 -22.48
C MET A 204 -13.91 -15.50 -23.21
N GLY A 205 -14.16 -14.84 -24.34
CA GLY A 205 -13.19 -14.01 -25.07
C GLY A 205 -12.71 -12.78 -24.27
N VAL A 206 -12.86 -12.81 -22.95
CA VAL A 206 -12.38 -11.82 -21.99
C VAL A 206 -10.91 -12.09 -21.61
N MET A 207 -10.34 -13.22 -22.05
CA MET A 207 -8.91 -13.47 -21.91
C MET A 207 -8.34 -13.87 -23.27
N LEU A 208 -7.25 -13.19 -23.65
CA LEU A 208 -6.33 -13.56 -24.76
C LEU A 208 -6.59 -12.98 -26.16
N GLN A 209 -7.13 -11.76 -26.30
CA GLN A 209 -6.84 -10.95 -27.51
C GLN A 209 -5.71 -9.94 -27.29
N ASP A 210 -5.44 -9.55 -26.05
CA ASP A 210 -4.44 -8.54 -25.66
C ASP A 210 -3.13 -9.16 -25.12
N GLY A 211 -2.66 -10.27 -25.71
CA GLY A 211 -1.31 -10.80 -25.43
C GLY A 211 -1.08 -11.42 -24.04
N GLY A 212 -2.14 -11.70 -23.26
CA GLY A 212 -2.02 -12.35 -21.95
C GLY A 212 -1.81 -11.37 -20.77
N GLU A 213 -2.02 -10.08 -21.00
CA GLU A 213 -2.03 -9.07 -19.94
C GLU A 213 -3.35 -9.08 -19.16
N ILE A 214 -3.27 -8.91 -17.83
CA ILE A 214 -4.43 -8.92 -16.94
C ILE A 214 -4.96 -7.50 -16.82
N VAL A 215 -6.26 -7.27 -17.02
CA VAL A 215 -6.88 -5.94 -16.82
C VAL A 215 -6.93 -5.60 -15.32
N GLU A 216 -6.79 -4.32 -14.95
CA GLU A 216 -7.02 -3.86 -13.56
C GLU A 216 -8.43 -4.19 -13.06
N LYS A 217 -8.56 -4.38 -11.74
CA LYS A 217 -9.81 -4.64 -11.01
C LYS A 217 -10.63 -5.83 -11.53
N PRO A 218 -10.00 -6.97 -11.88
CA PRO A 218 -10.69 -8.10 -12.48
C PRO A 218 -11.84 -8.62 -11.61
N LEU A 219 -11.68 -8.64 -10.28
CA LEU A 219 -12.69 -9.18 -9.37
C LEU A 219 -13.99 -8.37 -9.35
N GLU A 220 -13.99 -7.09 -9.68
CA GLU A 220 -15.23 -6.28 -9.71
C GLU A 220 -16.26 -6.80 -10.72
N LYS A 221 -15.81 -7.49 -11.76
CA LYS A 221 -16.65 -8.04 -12.84
C LYS A 221 -17.08 -9.48 -12.58
N PHE A 222 -16.51 -10.14 -11.58
CA PHE A 222 -16.74 -11.55 -11.32
C PHE A 222 -17.86 -11.78 -10.29
N PRO A 223 -18.62 -12.88 -10.44
CA PRO A 223 -19.70 -13.22 -9.52
C PRO A 223 -19.13 -13.74 -8.18
N LYS A 224 -20.00 -13.86 -7.19
CA LYS A 224 -19.63 -14.23 -5.81
C LYS A 224 -18.87 -15.54 -5.72
N GLU A 225 -19.21 -16.52 -6.56
CA GLU A 225 -18.57 -17.84 -6.58
C GLU A 225 -17.06 -17.74 -6.83
N ILE A 226 -16.63 -16.78 -7.67
CA ILE A 226 -15.21 -16.54 -7.96
C ILE A 226 -14.52 -15.79 -6.82
N TRP A 227 -15.23 -14.89 -6.14
CA TRP A 227 -14.71 -14.26 -4.93
C TRP A 227 -14.46 -15.29 -3.83
N ASP A 228 -15.38 -16.24 -3.66
CA ASP A 228 -15.24 -17.34 -2.70
C ASP A 228 -14.09 -18.30 -3.10
N ASP A 229 -13.95 -18.61 -4.40
CA ASP A 229 -12.83 -19.42 -4.92
C ASP A 229 -11.48 -18.69 -4.75
N PHE A 230 -11.45 -17.38 -4.97
CA PHE A 230 -10.28 -16.53 -4.77
C PHE A 230 -9.84 -16.52 -3.31
N GLN A 231 -10.78 -16.37 -2.37
CA GLN A 231 -10.49 -16.48 -0.94
C GLN A 231 -9.83 -17.84 -0.59
N LYS A 232 -10.39 -18.92 -1.14
CA LYS A 232 -10.03 -20.30 -0.75
C LYS A 232 -8.75 -20.80 -1.42
N ASN A 233 -8.53 -20.46 -2.68
CA ASN A 233 -7.45 -21.05 -3.47
C ASN A 233 -6.32 -20.05 -3.76
N PHE A 234 -6.63 -18.74 -3.76
CA PHE A 234 -5.63 -17.71 -3.97
C PHE A 234 -5.11 -17.14 -2.66
N LEU A 235 -5.96 -16.64 -1.76
CA LEU A 235 -5.51 -15.96 -0.53
C LEU A 235 -5.13 -16.87 0.66
N SER A 236 -5.11 -18.20 0.48
CA SER A 236 -4.90 -19.19 1.55
C SER A 236 -3.46 -19.66 1.68
#